data_AF-A0A3Q9GFE8-F1
#
_entry.id   AF-A0A3Q9GFE8-F1
#
_cell.length_a   1.000
_cell.length_b   1.000
_cell.length_c   1.000
_cell.angle_alpha   90.00
_cell.angle_beta   90.00
_cell.angle_gamma   90.00
#
_symmetry.space_group_name_H-M   'P 1'
#
loop_
_entity.id
_entity.type
_entity.pdbx_description
1 polymer ?
#
loop_
_entity_poly.entity_id
_entity_poly.type
_entity_poly.pdbx_seq_one_letter_code
_entity_poly.pdbx_strand_id
1 'polypeptide(L)'
;MSNQTKIQAIKQASEQILAICETPNTALQAIHLILRHGGAGELSWQVVYQRVMADEDVIGAGYLIDFAQTAENLPFDVLPLISLVLNKGDETLKTTMLNKLPDNAKENLRIMGYIC
;
A
#
# COMPACT_ATOMS: atom_id res chain seq x y z
N MET A 1 12.07 -23.86 -10.62
CA MET A 1 10.66 -23.54 -10.95
C MET A 1 10.61 -22.97 -12.36
N SER A 2 9.77 -23.50 -13.24
CA SER A 2 9.61 -22.96 -14.60
C SER A 2 8.92 -21.59 -14.56
N ASN A 3 9.24 -20.73 -15.54
CA ASN A 3 8.68 -19.38 -15.62
C ASN A 3 7.14 -19.39 -15.76
N GLN A 4 6.59 -20.41 -16.44
CA GLN A 4 5.14 -20.64 -16.56
C GLN A 4 4.45 -20.89 -15.21
N THR A 5 5.11 -21.56 -14.28
CA THR A 5 4.51 -21.86 -12.95
C THR A 5 4.38 -20.59 -12.11
N LYS A 6 5.34 -19.66 -12.23
CA LYS A 6 5.27 -18.35 -11.55
C LYS A 6 4.17 -17.46 -12.12
N ILE A 7 4.05 -17.40 -13.45
CA ILE A 7 3.02 -16.59 -14.12
C ILE A 7 1.62 -17.06 -13.71
N GLN A 8 1.39 -18.38 -13.69
CA GLN A 8 0.10 -18.93 -13.28
C GLN A 8 -0.22 -18.63 -11.81
N ALA A 9 0.79 -18.72 -10.92
CA ALA A 9 0.63 -18.40 -9.50
C ALA A 9 0.28 -16.92 -9.27
N ILE A 10 0.92 -15.99 -9.99
CA ILE A 10 0.61 -14.56 -9.93
C ILE A 10 -0.81 -14.27 -10.42
N LYS A 11 -1.24 -14.94 -11.49
CA LYS A 11 -2.61 -14.78 -12.02
C LYS A 11 -3.66 -15.23 -11.01
N GLN A 12 -3.48 -16.42 -10.43
CA GLN A 12 -4.39 -16.94 -9.39
C GLN A 12 -4.41 -16.06 -8.14
N ALA A 13 -3.24 -15.56 -7.71
CA ALA A 13 -3.17 -14.62 -6.59
C ALA A 13 -3.92 -13.32 -6.90
N SER A 14 -3.78 -12.81 -8.12
CA SER A 14 -4.46 -11.57 -8.54
C SER A 14 -5.98 -11.71 -8.50
N GLU A 15 -6.52 -12.82 -9.01
CA GLU A 15 -7.96 -13.15 -8.96
C GLU A 15 -8.47 -13.26 -7.51
N GLN A 16 -7.68 -13.88 -6.62
CA GLN A 16 -8.03 -13.97 -5.19
C GLN A 16 -8.03 -12.60 -4.50
N ILE A 17 -7.03 -11.76 -4.80
CA ILE A 17 -6.93 -10.40 -4.24
C ILE A 17 -8.13 -9.56 -4.66
N LEU A 18 -8.53 -9.63 -5.93
CA LEU A 18 -9.71 -8.95 -6.45
C LEU A 18 -10.96 -9.34 -5.65
N ALA A 19 -11.21 -10.64 -5.50
CA ALA A 19 -12.37 -11.15 -4.77
C ALA A 19 -12.37 -10.76 -3.28
N ILE A 20 -11.20 -10.80 -2.63
CA ILE A 20 -11.08 -10.47 -1.20
C ILE A 20 -11.37 -8.97 -0.98
N CYS A 21 -10.82 -8.09 -1.82
CA CYS A 21 -10.99 -6.64 -1.70
C CYS A 21 -12.44 -6.15 -1.95
N GLU A 22 -13.35 -7.00 -2.44
CA GLU A 22 -14.79 -6.69 -2.47
C GLU A 22 -15.41 -6.64 -1.07
N THR A 23 -14.76 -7.25 -0.07
CA THR A 23 -15.24 -7.31 1.30
C THR A 23 -14.49 -6.32 2.21
N PRO A 24 -15.18 -5.57 3.10
CA PRO A 24 -14.53 -4.63 4.02
C PRO A 24 -13.53 -5.29 4.98
N ASN A 25 -12.55 -4.52 5.44
CA ASN A 25 -11.51 -4.90 6.41
C ASN A 25 -10.60 -6.05 5.94
N THR A 26 -10.34 -6.13 4.64
CA THR A 26 -9.52 -7.20 4.05
C THR A 26 -8.23 -6.73 3.39
N ALA A 27 -7.96 -5.43 3.40
CA ALA A 27 -6.76 -4.85 2.80
C ALA A 27 -5.46 -5.55 3.27
N LEU A 28 -5.29 -5.75 4.57
CA LEU A 28 -4.12 -6.47 5.11
C LEU A 28 -4.03 -7.92 4.64
N GLN A 29 -5.15 -8.62 4.46
CA GLN A 29 -5.14 -10.00 3.94
C GLN A 29 -4.67 -10.02 2.50
N ALA A 30 -5.15 -9.09 1.68
CA ALA A 30 -4.73 -8.92 0.31
C ALA A 30 -3.24 -8.56 0.19
N ILE A 31 -2.73 -7.65 1.03
CA ILE A 31 -1.30 -7.31 1.10
C ILE A 31 -0.46 -8.55 1.42
N HIS A 32 -0.85 -9.34 2.42
CA HIS A 32 -0.14 -10.59 2.77
C HIS A 32 -0.10 -11.59 1.60
N LEU A 33 -1.19 -11.72 0.85
CA LEU A 33 -1.21 -12.57 -0.34
C LEU A 33 -0.22 -12.08 -1.40
N ILE A 34 -0.19 -10.78 -1.67
CA ILE A 34 0.78 -10.20 -2.62
C ILE A 34 2.22 -10.54 -2.21
N LEU A 35 2.57 -10.31 -0.93
CA LEU A 35 3.90 -10.58 -0.40
C LEU A 35 4.25 -12.07 -0.46
N ARG A 36 3.30 -12.94 -0.12
CA ARG A 36 3.47 -14.40 -0.17
C ARG A 36 3.75 -14.92 -1.58
N HIS A 37 3.10 -14.34 -2.58
CA HIS A 37 3.27 -14.72 -3.98
C HIS A 37 4.47 -14.02 -4.66
N GLY A 38 5.15 -13.11 -3.96
CA GLY A 38 6.30 -12.37 -4.48
C GLY A 38 5.91 -11.27 -5.47
N GLY A 39 4.65 -10.82 -5.42
CA GLY A 39 4.10 -9.79 -6.30
C GLY A 39 2.69 -10.13 -6.79
N ALA A 40 2.05 -9.13 -7.38
CA ALA A 40 0.76 -9.24 -8.03
C ALA A 40 0.69 -8.28 -9.22
N GLY A 41 -0.34 -8.42 -10.05
CA GLY A 41 -0.58 -7.50 -11.17
C GLY A 41 -0.92 -6.08 -10.69
N GLU A 42 -0.79 -5.12 -11.59
CA GLU A 42 -1.08 -3.69 -11.33
C GLU A 42 -2.47 -3.47 -10.74
N LEU A 43 -3.49 -4.11 -11.32
CA LEU A 43 -4.88 -4.04 -10.88
C LEU A 43 -5.05 -4.53 -9.43
N SER A 44 -4.28 -5.53 -9.00
CA SER A 44 -4.34 -6.05 -7.62
C SER A 44 -3.88 -4.99 -6.62
N TRP A 45 -2.84 -4.23 -6.95
CA TRP A 45 -2.40 -3.12 -6.10
C TRP A 45 -3.42 -1.99 -6.05
N GLN A 46 -4.08 -1.68 -7.18
CA GLN A 46 -5.14 -0.68 -7.24
C GLN A 46 -6.33 -1.06 -6.36
N VAL A 47 -6.82 -2.30 -6.42
CA VAL A 47 -7.96 -2.70 -5.59
C VAL A 47 -7.61 -2.76 -4.11
N VAL A 48 -6.38 -3.14 -3.76
CA VAL A 48 -5.88 -3.04 -2.38
C VAL A 48 -5.87 -1.59 -1.92
N TYR A 49 -5.35 -0.68 -2.72
CA TYR A 49 -5.37 0.76 -2.42
C TYR A 49 -6.80 1.26 -2.19
N GLN A 50 -7.74 0.93 -3.08
CA GLN A 50 -9.15 1.33 -2.92
C GLN A 50 -9.74 0.77 -1.62
N ARG A 51 -9.42 -0.49 -1.27
CA ARG A 51 -9.89 -1.12 -0.04
C ARG A 51 -9.31 -0.45 1.21
N VAL A 52 -8.01 -0.15 1.21
CA VAL A 52 -7.34 0.62 2.28
C VAL A 52 -8.03 1.96 2.50
N MET A 53 -8.26 2.71 1.43
CA MET A 53 -8.89 4.02 1.53
C MET A 53 -10.35 3.92 1.98
N ALA A 54 -11.09 2.92 1.51
CA ALA A 54 -12.49 2.73 1.87
C ALA A 54 -12.69 2.21 3.30
N ASP A 55 -11.72 1.47 3.85
CA ASP A 55 -11.70 1.03 5.26
C ASP A 55 -11.03 2.05 6.19
N GLU A 56 -10.39 3.08 5.63
CA GLU A 56 -9.51 3.99 6.38
C GLU A 56 -8.43 3.23 7.17
N ASP A 57 -7.93 2.12 6.61
CA ASP A 57 -6.97 1.23 7.23
C ASP A 57 -5.57 1.86 7.28
N VAL A 58 -5.25 2.47 8.42
CA VAL A 58 -3.97 3.15 8.65
C VAL A 58 -2.77 2.20 8.58
N ILE A 59 -2.93 0.93 8.94
CA ILE A 59 -1.84 -0.06 8.89
C ILE A 59 -1.59 -0.45 7.44
N GLY A 60 -2.67 -0.75 6.69
CA GLY A 60 -2.61 -0.98 5.25
C GLY A 60 -2.00 0.20 4.49
N ALA A 61 -2.35 1.44 4.87
CA ALA A 61 -1.76 2.64 4.30
C ALA A 61 -0.25 2.72 4.56
N GLY A 62 0.20 2.42 5.78
CA GLY A 62 1.63 2.33 6.11
C GLY A 62 2.38 1.35 5.21
N TYR A 63 1.81 0.17 4.94
CA TYR A 63 2.42 -0.82 4.03
C TYR A 63 2.53 -0.30 2.59
N LEU A 64 1.49 0.35 2.07
CA LEU A 64 1.51 0.89 0.71
C LEU A 64 2.50 2.05 0.55
N ILE A 65 2.66 2.88 1.59
CA ILE A 65 3.69 3.95 1.63
C ILE A 65 5.10 3.36 1.66
N ASP A 66 5.33 2.29 2.43
CA ASP A 66 6.61 1.58 2.45
C ASP A 66 6.91 0.96 1.08
N PHE A 67 5.91 0.33 0.45
CA PHE A 67 6.06 -0.23 -0.89
C PHE A 67 6.40 0.84 -1.93
N ALA A 68 5.76 2.01 -1.84
CA ALA A 68 5.97 3.13 -2.75
C ALA A 68 7.42 3.64 -2.80
N GLN A 69 8.18 3.47 -1.71
CA GLN A 69 9.59 3.86 -1.67
C GLN A 69 10.50 2.92 -2.48
N THR A 70 10.02 1.72 -2.79
CA THR A 70 10.78 0.67 -3.49
C THR A 70 10.37 0.49 -4.95
N ALA A 71 9.21 1.03 -5.34
CA ALA A 71 8.63 0.85 -6.66
C ALA A 71 8.99 2.01 -7.60
N GLU A 72 9.51 1.70 -8.79
CA GLU A 72 9.82 2.69 -9.81
C GLU A 72 8.55 3.24 -10.49
N ASN A 73 7.53 2.39 -10.65
CA ASN A 73 6.22 2.78 -11.18
C ASN A 73 5.12 2.41 -10.18
N LEU A 74 4.45 3.44 -9.66
CA LEU A 74 3.40 3.28 -8.68
C LEU A 74 2.02 3.20 -9.35
N PRO A 75 1.22 2.16 -9.05
CA PRO A 75 -0.12 2.02 -9.62
C PRO A 75 -1.19 2.80 -8.84
N PHE A 76 -0.80 3.63 -7.86
CA PHE A 76 -1.69 4.40 -6.99
C PHE A 76 -1.01 5.68 -6.49
N ASP A 77 -1.80 6.63 -5.97
CA ASP A 77 -1.30 7.86 -5.36
C ASP A 77 -0.99 7.65 -3.87
N VAL A 78 0.19 8.12 -3.44
CA VAL A 78 0.72 7.96 -2.09
C VAL A 78 0.26 9.08 -1.16
N LEU A 79 -0.03 10.28 -1.68
CA LEU A 79 -0.41 11.42 -0.85
C LEU A 79 -1.68 11.17 -0.01
N PRO A 80 -2.76 10.55 -0.54
CA PRO A 80 -3.93 10.20 0.26
C PRO A 80 -3.61 9.22 1.40
N LEU A 81 -2.66 8.30 1.19
CA LEU A 81 -2.24 7.34 2.22
C LEU A 81 -1.46 8.02 3.33
N ILE A 82 -0.54 8.92 2.97
CA ILE A 82 0.22 9.72 3.95
C ILE A 82 -0.75 10.57 4.77
N SER A 83 -1.70 11.24 4.12
CA SER A 83 -2.73 12.03 4.79
C SER A 83 -3.55 11.17 5.76
N LEU A 84 -3.96 9.97 5.35
CA LEU A 84 -4.69 9.04 6.20
C LEU A 84 -3.89 8.67 7.46
N VAL A 85 -2.62 8.31 7.31
CA VAL A 85 -1.74 7.96 8.46
C VAL A 85 -1.52 9.15 9.38
N LEU A 86 -1.25 10.34 8.85
CA LEU A 86 -1.04 11.55 9.67
C LEU A 86 -2.29 11.94 10.46
N ASN A 87 -3.47 11.80 9.85
CA ASN A 87 -4.73 12.19 10.48
C ASN A 87 -5.29 11.14 11.45
N LYS A 88 -5.09 9.85 11.19
CA LYS A 88 -5.77 8.76 11.92
C LYS A 88 -4.85 7.73 12.56
N GLY A 89 -3.58 7.68 12.16
CA GLY A 89 -2.60 6.77 12.75
C GLY A 89 -2.28 7.13 14.19
N ASP A 90 -1.74 6.18 14.95
CA ASP A 90 -1.13 6.48 16.24
C ASP A 90 0.24 7.17 16.06
N GLU A 91 0.76 7.76 17.13
CA GLU A 91 2.03 8.49 17.09
C GLU A 91 3.23 7.60 16.72
N THR A 92 3.16 6.30 17.03
CA THR A 92 4.24 5.35 16.71
C THR A 92 4.28 5.09 15.21
N LEU A 93 3.11 4.90 14.59
CA LEU A 93 2.97 4.70 13.16
C LEU A 93 3.38 5.96 12.38
N LYS A 94 2.90 7.14 12.81
CA LYS A 94 3.29 8.43 12.20
C LYS A 94 4.79 8.63 12.24
N THR A 95 5.40 8.46 13.41
CA THR A 95 6.86 8.64 13.59
C THR A 95 7.64 7.65 12.73
N THR A 96 7.20 6.39 12.71
CA THR A 96 7.84 5.34 11.90
C THR A 96 7.77 5.65 10.41
N MET A 97 6.60 6.06 9.92
CA MET A 97 6.41 6.48 8.53
C MET A 97 7.30 7.68 8.19
N LEU A 98 7.25 8.75 8.98
CA LEU A 98 8.03 9.96 8.76
C LEU A 98 9.55 9.69 8.80
N ASN A 99 10.01 8.76 9.62
CA ASN A 99 11.43 8.40 9.68
C ASN A 99 11.93 7.68 8.43
N LYS A 100 11.04 6.93 7.74
CA LYS A 100 11.39 6.20 6.51
C LYS A 100 11.37 7.08 5.27
N LEU A 101 10.53 8.12 5.23
CA LEU A 101 10.46 9.01 4.08
C LEU A 101 11.81 9.69 3.80
N PRO A 102 12.18 9.92 2.54
CA PRO A 102 13.37 10.69 2.20
C PRO A 102 13.16 12.17 2.56
N ASP A 103 14.25 12.89 2.85
CA ASP A 103 14.18 14.26 3.38
C ASP A 103 13.48 15.24 2.44
N ASN A 104 13.65 15.06 1.12
CA ASN A 104 12.93 15.85 0.11
C ASN A 104 11.40 15.63 0.17
N ALA A 105 10.95 14.41 0.45
CA ALA A 105 9.52 14.11 0.61
C ALA A 105 8.98 14.76 1.89
N LYS A 106 9.72 14.72 3.00
CA LYS A 106 9.34 15.42 4.24
C LYS A 106 9.24 16.92 4.03
N GLU A 107 10.18 17.50 3.29
CA GLU A 107 10.15 18.92 2.99
C GLU A 107 8.95 19.30 2.12
N ASN A 108 8.63 18.50 1.10
CA ASN A 108 7.42 18.70 0.30
C ASN A 108 6.16 18.62 1.17
N LEU A 109 6.09 17.67 2.11
CA LEU A 109 4.97 17.57 3.05
C LEU A 109 4.86 18.80 3.96
N ARG A 110 5.97 19.40 4.41
CA ARG A 110 5.97 20.67 5.14
C ARG A 110 5.43 21.82 4.30
N ILE A 111 5.93 21.96 3.07
CA ILE A 111 5.50 23.02 2.12
C ILE A 111 4.00 22.89 1.83
N MET A 112 3.49 21.67 1.72
CA MET A 112 2.07 21.38 1.52
C MET A 112 1.21 21.51 2.78
N GLY A 113 1.81 21.73 3.96
CA GLY A 113 1.10 21.92 5.23
C GLY A 113 0.62 20.64 5.91
N TYR A 114 1.16 19.47 5.54
CA TYR A 114 0.82 18.19 6.16
C TYR A 114 1.51 17.96 7.50
N ILE A 115 2.69 18.55 7.69
CA ILE A 115 3.49 18.43 8.92
C ILE A 115 4.08 19.79 9.29
N CYS A 116 4.18 20.08 10.59
CA CYS A 116 4.69 21.34 11.14
C CYS A 116 6.21 21.31 11.37
#